data_AF-A0A6V8R5N0-F1
#
_entry.id   AF-A0A6V8R5N0-F1
#
_cell.length_a   1.000
_cell.length_b   1.000
_cell.length_c   1.000
_cell.angle_alpha   90.00
_cell.angle_beta   90.00
_cell.angle_gamma   90.00
#
_symmetry.space_group_name_H-M   'P 1'
#
loop_
_entity.id
_entity.type
_entity.pdbx_description
1 polymer ?
#
loop_
_entity_poly.entity_id
_entity_poly.type
_entity_poly.pdbx_seq_one_letter_code
_entity_poly.pdbx_strand_id
1 'polypeptide(L)'
;MRLRVKQIVNKINIRYLQHFHPFLPILRKKEPDECYDAQPMLFWAVLYVSCRRYAKDTQLFTALVEHMTKNLWSMMSSAVLGLDEIHAILLICAWPYPTIRFVTDPSSMLVSIAMNACTSLGLHTGRGSHPQFCVGSRHGYTSTDEEASSTWIACFLLAQKISSGAGLPPPFIQYSDTRCKAALESNYWADLLATYELQRFLNRFHMAMHAQTSNVGSVPESAVAIWENELETLKPLLVRFDTEVSRVFKLAAQLEIQLFYFMSPSTITANNNNFTIHTNYSTVPPQPKPPASTPAPPPSSNPTLQLNALKTFTTARTLIHTVLDLDSRSKFIAHCPAVLCRALTDAANTIVYLLHSTWGPSPDSLSAEEADLLAQQAYTAIMRCSVKEQDIWYRGSVIMETFWSFRRYVPRFETVPPSWVSRGGAGITFACLEKFKNGLLTAQKSTDGVNKCLEIIHQPSGTNAAAQDQQMTNNAQVTDPFQDVDWSMFMDDFGWAGEDGVLISLI
;
A
#
# COMPACT_ATOMS: atom_id res chain seq x y z
N MET A 1 -2.07 -42.48 5.90
CA MET A 1 -2.27 -41.06 6.27
C MET A 1 -0.99 -40.23 6.15
N ARG A 2 0.13 -40.61 6.80
CA ARG A 2 1.42 -39.86 6.76
C ARG A 2 1.98 -39.61 5.35
N LEU A 3 1.96 -40.61 4.46
CA LEU A 3 2.42 -40.46 3.07
C LEU A 3 1.63 -39.40 2.28
N ARG A 4 0.30 -39.35 2.49
CA ARG A 4 -0.59 -38.39 1.81
C ARG A 4 -0.32 -36.95 2.27
N VAL A 5 -0.06 -36.75 3.57
CA VAL A 5 0.34 -35.44 4.12
C VAL A 5 1.67 -34.99 3.53
N LYS A 6 2.68 -35.89 3.48
CA LYS A 6 3.98 -35.58 2.88
C LYS A 6 3.86 -35.18 1.39
N GLN A 7 3.02 -35.87 0.62
CA GLN A 7 2.74 -35.51 -0.77
C GLN A 7 2.10 -34.13 -0.91
N ILE A 8 1.17 -33.76 -0.01
CA ILE A 8 0.53 -32.44 -0.01
C ILE A 8 1.56 -31.35 0.31
N VAL A 9 2.36 -31.54 1.35
CA VAL A 9 3.44 -30.61 1.74
C VAL A 9 4.41 -30.39 0.59
N ASN A 10 4.89 -31.47 -0.04
CA ASN A 10 5.80 -31.37 -1.19
C ASN A 10 5.17 -30.59 -2.35
N LYS A 11 3.89 -30.85 -2.65
CA LYS A 11 3.18 -30.12 -3.70
C LYS A 11 3.04 -28.63 -3.40
N ILE A 12 2.76 -28.26 -2.16
CA ILE A 12 2.66 -26.86 -1.72
C ILE A 12 4.03 -26.19 -1.81
N ASN A 13 5.09 -26.85 -1.35
CA ASN A 13 6.46 -26.34 -1.42
C ASN A 13 6.94 -26.13 -2.88
N ILE A 14 6.59 -27.03 -3.80
CA ILE A 14 6.89 -26.83 -5.22
C ILE A 14 6.22 -25.55 -5.75
N ARG A 15 4.98 -25.25 -5.34
CA ARG A 15 4.30 -24.00 -5.70
C ARG A 15 5.00 -22.77 -5.12
N TYR A 16 5.51 -22.85 -3.90
CA TYR A 16 6.35 -21.81 -3.31
C TYR A 16 7.55 -21.49 -4.22
N LEU A 17 8.35 -22.51 -4.51
CA LEU A 17 9.61 -22.39 -5.25
C LEU A 17 9.40 -21.89 -6.68
N GLN A 18 8.27 -22.27 -7.31
CA GLN A 18 7.95 -21.88 -8.68
C GLN A 18 7.42 -20.45 -8.79
N HIS A 19 6.60 -20.00 -7.83
CA HIS A 19 5.78 -18.80 -8.03
C HIS A 19 6.12 -17.65 -7.07
N PHE A 20 6.54 -17.93 -5.84
CA PHE A 20 6.79 -16.91 -4.81
C PHE A 20 8.28 -16.66 -4.61
N HIS A 21 9.07 -17.74 -4.53
CA HIS A 21 10.51 -17.67 -4.33
C HIS A 21 11.26 -16.77 -5.34
N PRO A 22 10.88 -16.70 -6.64
CA PRO A 22 11.54 -15.78 -7.57
C PRO A 22 11.48 -14.29 -7.17
N PHE A 23 10.45 -13.87 -6.41
CA PHE A 23 10.36 -12.49 -5.92
C PHE A 23 11.26 -12.21 -4.72
N LEU A 24 11.55 -13.23 -3.90
CA LEU A 24 12.40 -13.13 -2.72
C LEU A 24 13.22 -14.42 -2.54
N PRO A 25 14.30 -14.60 -3.33
CA PRO A 25 15.00 -15.89 -3.45
C PRO A 25 15.96 -16.21 -2.29
N ILE A 26 15.49 -16.09 -1.05
CA ILE A 26 16.31 -16.22 0.16
C ILE A 26 16.28 -17.63 0.79
N LEU A 27 15.36 -18.52 0.37
CA LEU A 27 15.23 -19.85 1.01
C LEU A 27 16.42 -20.77 0.66
N ARG A 28 17.20 -21.10 1.68
CA ARG A 28 18.43 -21.93 1.56
C ARG A 28 18.11 -23.41 1.41
N LYS A 29 17.31 -23.94 2.35
CA LYS A 29 16.91 -25.34 2.42
C LYS A 29 15.57 -25.50 1.72
N LYS A 30 15.63 -25.87 0.44
CA LYS A 30 14.45 -25.93 -0.44
C LYS A 30 13.62 -27.20 -0.25
N GLU A 31 14.22 -28.27 0.26
CA GLU A 31 13.48 -29.48 0.60
C GLU A 31 12.70 -29.30 1.90
N PRO A 32 11.41 -29.67 1.97
CA PRO A 32 10.56 -29.35 3.13
C PRO A 32 11.07 -29.95 4.45
N ASP A 33 11.56 -31.18 4.43
CA ASP A 33 12.06 -31.87 5.62
C ASP A 33 13.32 -31.14 6.14
N GLU A 34 14.26 -30.79 5.27
CA GLU A 34 15.46 -30.03 5.64
C GLU A 34 15.13 -28.61 6.15
N CYS A 35 14.13 -27.96 5.56
CA CYS A 35 13.65 -26.66 6.00
C CYS A 35 13.04 -26.73 7.40
N TYR A 36 12.26 -27.78 7.68
CA TYR A 36 11.65 -27.99 8.99
C TYR A 36 12.70 -28.28 10.06
N ASP A 37 13.68 -29.14 9.73
CA ASP A 37 14.77 -29.48 10.64
C ASP A 37 15.68 -28.28 10.94
N ALA A 38 15.86 -27.37 9.97
CA ALA A 38 16.60 -26.13 10.17
C ALA A 38 15.85 -25.11 11.05
N GLN A 39 14.59 -24.81 10.73
CA GLN A 39 13.75 -23.91 11.51
C GLN A 39 12.25 -24.18 11.21
N PRO A 40 11.50 -24.79 12.14
CA PRO A 40 10.08 -25.10 11.95
C PRO A 40 9.23 -23.89 11.54
N MET A 41 9.49 -22.70 12.09
CA MET A 41 8.75 -21.48 11.73
C MET A 41 9.00 -21.03 10.30
N LEU A 42 10.19 -21.27 9.75
CA LEU A 42 10.50 -20.98 8.35
C LEU A 42 9.73 -21.93 7.42
N PHE A 43 9.69 -23.22 7.77
CA PHE A 43 8.88 -24.20 7.06
C PHE A 43 7.39 -23.79 7.03
N TRP A 44 6.83 -23.40 8.19
CA TRP A 44 5.44 -22.96 8.26
C TRP A 44 5.21 -21.66 7.49
N ALA A 45 6.18 -20.73 7.46
CA ALA A 45 6.11 -19.52 6.65
C ALA A 45 6.03 -19.86 5.14
N VAL A 46 6.86 -20.79 4.65
CA VAL A 46 6.85 -21.26 3.25
C VAL A 46 5.49 -21.87 2.87
N LEU A 47 4.94 -22.72 3.74
CA LEU A 47 3.61 -23.30 3.53
C LEU A 47 2.51 -22.25 3.58
N TYR A 48 2.55 -21.34 4.56
CA TYR A 48 1.61 -20.24 4.70
C TYR A 48 1.57 -19.38 3.44
N VAL A 49 2.73 -18.92 2.95
CA VAL A 49 2.84 -18.07 1.74
C VAL A 49 2.17 -18.75 0.55
N SER A 50 2.45 -20.04 0.33
CA SER A 50 1.87 -20.80 -0.77
C SER A 50 0.37 -21.04 -0.60
N CYS A 51 -0.05 -21.36 0.62
CA CYS A 51 -1.45 -21.63 0.95
C CYS A 51 -2.35 -20.39 0.78
N ARG A 52 -1.80 -19.17 0.75
CA ARG A 52 -2.54 -17.95 0.35
C ARG A 52 -3.28 -18.12 -0.98
N ARG A 53 -2.75 -18.94 -1.89
CA ARG A 53 -3.33 -19.17 -3.24
C ARG A 53 -3.66 -20.62 -3.55
N TYR A 54 -2.97 -21.55 -2.90
CA TYR A 54 -3.01 -22.97 -3.27
C TYR A 54 -3.64 -23.88 -2.21
N ALA A 55 -4.13 -23.33 -1.09
CA ALA A 55 -4.91 -24.10 -0.14
C ALA A 55 -6.27 -24.48 -0.75
N LYS A 56 -6.54 -25.78 -0.83
CA LYS A 56 -7.87 -26.29 -1.23
C LYS A 56 -8.88 -26.23 -0.09
N ASP A 57 -8.39 -26.27 1.13
CA ASP A 57 -9.18 -26.25 2.37
C ASP A 57 -8.97 -24.90 3.05
N THR A 58 -10.05 -24.13 3.18
CA THR A 58 -10.05 -22.82 3.85
C THR A 58 -9.75 -22.92 5.34
N GLN A 59 -10.03 -24.07 5.98
CA GLN A 59 -9.66 -24.32 7.38
C GLN A 59 -8.13 -24.45 7.53
N LEU A 60 -7.45 -25.08 6.56
CA LEU A 60 -6.00 -25.19 6.58
C LEU A 60 -5.33 -23.81 6.55
N PHE A 61 -5.77 -22.91 5.65
CA PHE A 61 -5.18 -21.57 5.58
C PHE A 61 -5.43 -20.78 6.86
N THR A 62 -6.64 -20.88 7.43
CA THR A 62 -6.98 -20.23 8.71
C THR A 62 -6.11 -20.75 9.85
N ALA A 63 -5.96 -22.08 9.97
CA ALA A 63 -5.11 -22.70 10.98
C ALA A 63 -3.62 -22.32 10.81
N LEU A 64 -3.13 -22.18 9.57
CA LEU A 64 -1.79 -21.69 9.30
C LEU A 64 -1.61 -20.23 9.74
N VAL A 65 -2.58 -19.35 9.47
CA VAL A 65 -2.53 -17.96 9.92
C VAL A 65 -2.47 -17.91 11.45
N GLU A 66 -3.35 -18.63 12.15
CA GLU A 66 -3.36 -18.71 13.61
C GLU A 66 -2.05 -19.26 14.18
N HIS A 67 -1.53 -20.35 13.59
CA HIS A 67 -0.25 -20.93 14.00
C HIS A 67 0.89 -19.93 13.83
N MET A 68 0.96 -19.26 12.68
CA MET A 68 2.01 -18.28 12.40
C MET A 68 1.92 -17.09 13.35
N THR A 69 0.74 -16.49 13.52
CA THR A 69 0.54 -15.34 14.43
C THR A 69 0.87 -15.69 15.88
N LYS A 70 0.50 -16.90 16.35
CA LYS A 70 0.75 -17.34 17.73
C LYS A 70 2.24 -17.58 18.02
N ASN A 71 2.98 -18.13 17.06
CA ASN A 71 4.33 -18.65 17.31
C ASN A 71 5.47 -17.74 16.80
N LEU A 72 5.18 -16.81 15.87
CA LEU A 72 6.22 -15.92 15.31
C LEU A 72 6.90 -15.09 16.41
N TRP A 73 6.12 -14.49 17.32
CA TRP A 73 6.69 -13.69 18.42
C TRP A 73 7.62 -14.50 19.32
N SER A 74 7.25 -15.73 19.65
CA SER A 74 8.09 -16.61 20.48
C SER A 74 9.46 -16.85 19.84
N MET A 75 9.50 -17.08 18.52
CA MET A 75 10.76 -17.22 17.78
C MET A 75 11.57 -15.91 17.80
N MET A 76 10.92 -14.78 17.47
CA MET A 76 11.58 -13.48 17.39
C MET A 76 12.09 -12.94 18.72
N SER A 77 11.48 -13.35 19.84
CA SER A 77 11.86 -12.93 21.19
C SER A 77 13.20 -13.50 21.66
N SER A 78 13.78 -14.45 20.91
CA SER A 78 15.13 -14.93 21.16
C SER A 78 16.14 -13.79 21.02
N ALA A 79 17.06 -13.66 21.99
CA ALA A 79 18.18 -12.73 21.92
C ALA A 79 19.15 -13.05 20.76
N VAL A 80 19.03 -14.24 20.18
CA VAL A 80 19.86 -14.73 19.09
C VAL A 80 18.98 -15.28 17.98
N LEU A 81 18.89 -14.52 16.88
CA LEU A 81 18.27 -14.96 15.64
C LEU A 81 19.37 -15.35 14.64
N GLY A 82 19.21 -16.51 14.01
CA GLY A 82 20.02 -16.97 12.89
C GLY A 82 19.38 -16.61 11.56
N LEU A 83 19.95 -17.15 10.47
CA LEU A 83 19.52 -16.83 9.11
C LEU A 83 18.10 -17.34 8.82
N ASP A 84 17.79 -18.55 9.30
CA ASP A 84 16.51 -19.20 9.02
C ASP A 84 15.36 -18.51 9.78
N GLU A 85 15.60 -17.99 10.99
CA GLU A 85 14.65 -17.12 11.69
C GLU A 85 14.46 -15.79 10.95
N ILE A 86 15.54 -15.17 10.48
CA ILE A 86 15.47 -13.93 9.70
C ILE A 86 14.65 -14.17 8.42
N HIS A 87 14.87 -15.27 7.72
CA HIS A 87 14.10 -15.62 6.52
C HIS A 87 12.63 -15.77 6.83
N ALA A 88 12.27 -16.42 7.93
CA ALA A 88 10.87 -16.55 8.34
C ALA A 88 10.22 -15.17 8.54
N ILE A 89 10.92 -14.23 9.19
CA ILE A 89 10.45 -12.85 9.36
C ILE A 89 10.30 -12.14 8.01
N LEU A 90 11.30 -12.23 7.14
CA LEU A 90 11.28 -11.57 5.83
C LEU A 90 10.18 -12.09 4.90
N LEU A 91 9.87 -13.40 4.95
CA LEU A 91 8.74 -13.96 4.22
C LEU A 91 7.40 -13.40 4.71
N ILE A 92 7.22 -13.23 6.02
CA ILE A 92 6.01 -12.60 6.56
C ILE A 92 5.95 -11.12 6.21
N CYS A 93 7.07 -10.40 6.20
CA CYS A 93 7.13 -9.01 5.73
C CYS A 93 6.75 -8.89 4.24
N ALA A 94 7.21 -9.81 3.38
CA ALA A 94 6.87 -9.80 1.97
C ALA A 94 5.41 -10.23 1.71
N TRP A 95 4.87 -11.14 2.51
CA TRP A 95 3.51 -11.68 2.41
C TRP A 95 2.80 -11.65 3.78
N PRO A 96 2.35 -10.47 4.24
CA PRO A 96 1.80 -10.27 5.59
C PRO A 96 0.44 -10.92 5.78
N TYR A 97 0.06 -11.17 7.03
CA TYR A 97 -1.20 -11.83 7.39
C TYR A 97 -2.42 -11.13 6.77
N PRO A 98 -3.47 -11.86 6.34
CA PRO A 98 -4.69 -11.24 5.83
C PRO A 98 -5.47 -10.47 6.91
N THR A 99 -5.10 -10.64 8.18
CA THR A 99 -5.71 -9.97 9.34
C THR A 99 -5.14 -8.58 9.62
N ILE A 100 -4.06 -8.17 8.95
CA ILE A 100 -3.48 -6.85 9.19
C ILE A 100 -4.50 -5.73 8.95
N ARG A 101 -4.36 -4.66 9.73
CA ARG A 101 -5.05 -3.39 9.56
C ARG A 101 -4.00 -2.32 9.32
N PHE A 102 -4.39 -1.20 8.70
CA PHE A 102 -3.46 -0.13 8.41
C PHE A 102 -2.72 0.39 9.65
N VAL A 103 -3.44 0.53 10.77
CA VAL A 103 -2.88 1.08 12.03
C VAL A 103 -2.11 0.04 12.83
N THR A 104 -2.45 -1.24 12.69
CA THR A 104 -1.89 -2.35 13.48
C THR A 104 -1.03 -3.29 12.63
N ASP A 105 -0.52 -2.82 11.50
CA ASP A 105 0.39 -3.60 10.65
C ASP A 105 1.76 -3.72 11.35
N PRO A 106 2.20 -4.93 11.76
CA PRO A 106 3.46 -5.10 12.47
C PRO A 106 4.68 -5.08 11.53
N SER A 107 4.50 -4.98 10.20
CA SER A 107 5.55 -5.18 9.21
C SER A 107 6.79 -4.30 9.45
N SER A 108 6.61 -3.05 9.89
CA SER A 108 7.72 -2.12 10.20
C SER A 108 8.54 -2.57 11.41
N MET A 109 7.87 -3.09 12.44
CA MET A 109 8.52 -3.68 13.61
C MET A 109 9.26 -4.96 13.22
N LEU A 110 8.60 -5.86 12.48
CA LEU A 110 9.17 -7.13 12.05
C LEU A 110 10.45 -6.92 11.23
N VAL A 111 10.41 -6.03 10.23
CA VAL A 111 11.58 -5.78 9.38
C VAL A 111 12.70 -5.06 10.13
N SER A 112 12.38 -4.26 11.15
CA SER A 112 13.39 -3.65 12.03
C SER A 112 14.11 -4.69 12.89
N ILE A 113 13.39 -5.68 13.41
CA ILE A 113 13.99 -6.84 14.12
C ILE A 113 14.90 -7.60 13.17
N ALA A 114 14.45 -7.89 11.95
CA ALA A 114 15.24 -8.59 10.94
C ALA A 114 16.51 -7.82 10.56
N MET A 115 16.42 -6.50 10.34
CA MET A 115 17.58 -5.65 10.04
C MET A 115 18.60 -5.66 11.19
N ASN A 116 18.14 -5.52 12.44
CA ASN A 116 19.01 -5.58 13.60
C ASN A 116 19.69 -6.96 13.73
N ALA A 117 18.96 -8.04 13.49
CA ALA A 117 19.49 -9.40 13.49
C ALA A 117 20.54 -9.61 12.38
N CYS A 118 20.28 -9.13 11.16
CA CYS A 118 21.25 -9.17 10.05
C CYS A 118 22.54 -8.44 10.41
N THR A 119 22.45 -7.24 10.99
CA THR A 119 23.62 -6.47 11.42
C THR A 119 24.38 -7.20 12.53
N SER A 120 23.66 -7.76 13.50
CA SER A 120 24.25 -8.51 14.62
C SER A 120 24.90 -9.83 14.21
N LEU A 121 24.56 -10.38 13.04
CA LEU A 121 25.23 -11.55 12.44
C LEU A 121 26.37 -11.14 11.48
N GLY A 122 26.54 -9.84 11.19
CA GLY A 122 27.55 -9.35 10.27
C GLY A 122 27.18 -9.49 8.78
N LEU A 123 25.92 -9.79 8.44
CA LEU A 123 25.51 -10.05 7.04
C LEU A 123 25.69 -8.82 6.14
N HIS A 124 25.56 -7.62 6.70
CA HIS A 124 25.82 -6.34 6.04
C HIS A 124 27.24 -6.20 5.47
N THR A 125 28.20 -7.04 5.91
CA THR A 125 29.57 -7.06 5.39
C THR A 125 29.70 -7.88 4.10
N GLY A 126 28.64 -8.59 3.67
CA GLY A 126 28.68 -9.51 2.53
C GLY A 126 29.51 -10.76 2.79
N ARG A 127 29.61 -11.18 4.06
CA ARG A 127 30.33 -12.39 4.51
C ARG A 127 29.38 -13.36 5.16
N GLY A 128 29.46 -14.63 4.76
CA GLY A 128 28.68 -15.72 5.34
C GLY A 128 29.22 -16.28 6.66
N SER A 129 30.50 -16.04 6.94
CA SER A 129 31.11 -16.35 8.23
C SER A 129 31.86 -15.15 8.76
N HIS A 130 31.54 -14.77 10.00
CA HIS A 130 32.20 -13.69 10.70
C HIS A 130 32.38 -14.04 12.18
N PRO A 131 33.53 -14.66 12.56
CA PRO A 131 33.77 -15.13 13.93
C PRO A 131 33.58 -14.06 15.01
N GLN A 132 33.87 -12.80 14.68
CA GLN A 132 33.71 -11.64 15.57
C GLN A 132 32.24 -11.28 15.86
N PHE A 133 31.29 -11.61 14.98
CA PHE A 133 29.85 -11.46 15.20
C PHE A 133 29.21 -12.75 15.72
N CYS A 134 29.79 -13.90 15.38
CA CYS A 134 29.29 -15.23 15.72
C CYS A 134 29.96 -15.74 17.01
N VAL A 135 29.64 -15.09 18.14
CA VAL A 135 30.17 -15.44 19.48
C VAL A 135 29.13 -16.18 20.34
N GLY A 136 29.59 -16.86 21.38
CA GLY A 136 28.71 -17.57 22.33
C GLY A 136 27.86 -18.64 21.64
N SER A 137 26.54 -18.59 21.84
CA SER A 137 25.60 -19.53 21.21
C SER A 137 25.57 -19.49 19.68
N ARG A 138 26.19 -18.46 19.05
CA ARG A 138 26.31 -18.34 17.59
C ARG A 138 27.61 -18.90 17.02
N HIS A 139 28.52 -19.46 17.83
CA HIS A 139 29.86 -19.86 17.37
C HIS A 139 29.86 -20.88 16.22
N GLY A 140 28.87 -21.76 16.16
CA GLY A 140 28.71 -22.74 15.08
C GLY A 140 27.95 -22.23 13.84
N TYR A 141 27.51 -20.97 13.85
CA TYR A 141 26.73 -20.41 12.75
C TYR A 141 27.60 -20.25 11.50
N THR A 142 27.10 -20.78 10.38
CA THR A 142 27.73 -20.64 9.06
C THR A 142 26.69 -20.39 7.97
N SER A 143 27.02 -19.49 7.06
CA SER A 143 26.34 -19.33 5.78
C SER A 143 27.38 -19.05 4.69
N THR A 144 26.96 -19.10 3.43
CA THR A 144 27.80 -18.65 2.31
C THR A 144 27.77 -17.12 2.18
N ASP A 145 28.75 -16.55 1.47
CA ASP A 145 28.74 -15.10 1.15
C ASP A 145 27.50 -14.73 0.32
N GLU A 146 27.04 -15.63 -0.56
CA GLU A 146 25.78 -15.50 -1.32
C GLU A 146 24.56 -15.44 -0.40
N GLU A 147 24.45 -16.35 0.57
CA GLU A 147 23.33 -16.42 1.50
C GLU A 147 23.28 -15.17 2.41
N ALA A 148 24.43 -14.71 2.91
CA ALA A 148 24.50 -13.49 3.70
C ALA A 148 24.11 -12.25 2.87
N SER A 149 24.66 -12.14 1.67
CA SER A 149 24.46 -10.97 0.80
C SER A 149 23.02 -10.87 0.30
N SER A 150 22.44 -11.98 -0.17
CA SER A 150 21.04 -12.02 -0.63
C SER A 150 20.07 -11.71 0.50
N THR A 151 20.32 -12.23 1.72
CA THR A 151 19.50 -11.93 2.89
C THR A 151 19.57 -10.46 3.28
N TRP A 152 20.77 -9.88 3.34
CA TRP A 152 20.95 -8.47 3.65
C TRP A 152 20.26 -7.56 2.64
N ILE A 153 20.44 -7.83 1.34
CA ILE A 153 19.82 -7.09 0.24
C ILE A 153 18.29 -7.19 0.28
N ALA A 154 17.76 -8.39 0.50
CA ALA A 154 16.32 -8.62 0.66
C ALA A 154 15.75 -7.88 1.87
N CYS A 155 16.45 -7.91 3.00
CA CYS A 155 16.07 -7.22 4.23
C CYS A 155 16.02 -5.69 4.02
N PHE A 156 17.03 -5.12 3.35
CA PHE A 156 17.06 -3.71 2.98
C PHE A 156 15.88 -3.32 2.08
N LEU A 157 15.66 -4.10 1.02
CA LEU A 157 14.59 -3.86 0.04
C LEU A 157 13.24 -3.80 0.75
N LEU A 158 12.96 -4.77 1.62
CA LEU A 158 11.72 -4.82 2.38
C LEU A 158 11.63 -3.68 3.40
N ALA A 159 12.73 -3.36 4.10
CA ALA A 159 12.75 -2.28 5.08
C ALA A 159 12.37 -0.93 4.44
N GLN A 160 12.98 -0.62 3.28
CA GLN A 160 12.67 0.59 2.54
C GLN A 160 11.20 0.62 2.08
N LYS A 161 10.72 -0.46 1.46
CA LYS A 161 9.35 -0.51 0.95
C LYS A 161 8.30 -0.44 2.05
N ILE A 162 8.52 -1.12 3.17
CA ILE A 162 7.63 -1.10 4.32
C ILE A 162 7.62 0.29 4.95
N SER A 163 8.77 0.94 5.14
CA SER A 163 8.81 2.32 5.64
C SER A 163 8.04 3.28 4.73
N SER A 164 8.30 3.25 3.41
CA SER A 164 7.60 4.10 2.44
C SER A 164 6.08 3.85 2.46
N GLY A 165 5.65 2.59 2.38
CA GLY A 165 4.23 2.21 2.36
C GLY A 165 3.49 2.46 3.69
N ALA A 166 4.21 2.46 4.81
CA ALA A 166 3.66 2.83 6.12
C ALA A 166 3.73 4.35 6.39
N GLY A 167 4.39 5.12 5.52
CA GLY A 167 4.60 6.55 5.71
C GLY A 167 5.55 6.89 6.84
N LEU A 168 6.51 6.00 7.11
CA LEU A 168 7.57 6.18 8.08
C LEU A 168 8.82 6.78 7.41
N PRO A 169 9.69 7.45 8.19
CA PRO A 169 10.99 7.87 7.67
C PRO A 169 11.75 6.69 7.04
N PRO A 170 12.48 6.92 5.93
CA PRO A 170 13.28 5.89 5.31
C PRO A 170 14.36 5.39 6.28
N PRO A 171 14.68 4.08 6.27
CA PRO A 171 15.74 3.55 7.11
C PRO A 171 17.09 4.19 6.74
N PHE A 172 17.85 4.59 7.76
CA PHE A 172 19.19 5.15 7.60
C PHE A 172 20.24 4.04 7.49
N ILE A 173 20.91 3.94 6.34
CA ILE A 173 21.77 2.79 6.03
C ILE A 173 23.08 3.30 5.43
N GLN A 174 24.17 3.17 6.19
CA GLN A 174 25.51 3.66 5.83
C GLN A 174 26.46 2.57 5.32
N TYR A 175 25.96 1.36 5.09
CA TYR A 175 26.81 0.21 4.75
C TYR A 175 27.16 0.18 3.26
N SER A 176 28.39 -0.20 2.95
CA SER A 176 28.80 -0.49 1.57
C SER A 176 28.14 -1.77 1.09
N ASP A 177 27.55 -1.72 -0.11
CA ASP A 177 26.90 -2.85 -0.76
C ASP A 177 27.78 -3.55 -1.80
N THR A 178 29.00 -3.05 -2.05
CA THR A 178 29.91 -3.54 -3.09
C THR A 178 30.18 -5.04 -2.97
N ARG A 179 30.52 -5.50 -1.77
CA ARG A 179 30.79 -6.93 -1.55
C ARG A 179 29.52 -7.77 -1.64
N CYS A 180 28.38 -7.25 -1.17
CA CYS A 180 27.11 -7.94 -1.29
C CYS A 180 26.73 -8.15 -2.76
N LYS A 181 26.93 -7.14 -3.61
CA LYS A 181 26.68 -7.24 -5.06
C LYS A 181 27.65 -8.20 -5.75
N ALA A 182 28.94 -8.15 -5.41
CA ALA A 182 29.94 -9.06 -5.95
C ALA A 182 29.64 -10.54 -5.60
N ALA A 183 29.10 -10.81 -4.41
CA ALA A 183 28.66 -12.15 -4.06
C ALA A 183 27.45 -12.63 -4.88
N LEU A 184 26.68 -11.73 -5.52
CA LEU A 184 25.44 -12.05 -6.24
C LEU A 184 25.55 -11.86 -7.76
N GLU A 185 26.73 -12.03 -8.35
CA GLU A 185 27.01 -11.75 -9.77
C GLU A 185 26.26 -12.66 -10.77
N SER A 186 25.77 -13.82 -10.33
CA SER A 186 25.08 -14.77 -11.19
C SER A 186 23.71 -14.24 -11.66
N ASN A 187 23.28 -14.64 -12.86
CA ASN A 187 22.01 -14.19 -13.45
C ASN A 187 20.78 -14.59 -12.61
N TYR A 188 20.93 -15.56 -11.73
CA TYR A 188 19.87 -15.98 -10.79
C TYR A 188 19.42 -14.83 -9.87
N TRP A 189 20.32 -13.90 -9.53
CA TRP A 189 20.03 -12.77 -8.63
C TRP A 189 19.65 -11.48 -9.36
N ALA A 190 19.54 -11.50 -10.69
CA ALA A 190 19.39 -10.29 -11.49
C ALA A 190 18.17 -9.44 -11.09
N ASP A 191 17.00 -10.07 -10.87
CA ASP A 191 15.78 -9.37 -10.47
C ASP A 191 15.90 -8.78 -9.06
N LEU A 192 16.51 -9.52 -8.11
CA LEU A 192 16.74 -9.04 -6.75
C LEU A 192 17.68 -7.83 -6.74
N LEU A 193 18.78 -7.88 -7.49
CA LEU A 193 19.74 -6.79 -7.61
C LEU A 193 19.12 -5.57 -8.31
N ALA A 194 18.42 -5.75 -9.43
CA ALA A 194 17.75 -4.64 -10.12
C ALA A 194 16.71 -3.95 -9.22
N THR A 195 15.92 -4.75 -8.48
CA THR A 195 14.94 -4.20 -7.54
C THR A 195 15.62 -3.51 -6.36
N TYR A 196 16.72 -4.06 -5.85
CA TYR A 196 17.51 -3.46 -4.78
C TYR A 196 18.10 -2.11 -5.17
N GLU A 197 18.71 -2.00 -6.35
CA GLU A 197 19.26 -0.73 -6.85
C GLU A 197 18.19 0.34 -7.01
N LEU A 198 17.01 -0.06 -7.50
CA LEU A 198 15.85 0.81 -7.57
C LEU A 198 15.38 1.25 -6.18
N GLN A 199 15.37 0.35 -5.19
CA GLN A 199 15.04 0.72 -3.80
C GLN A 199 16.10 1.62 -3.16
N ARG A 200 17.38 1.45 -3.49
CA ARG A 200 18.44 2.33 -3.01
C ARG A 200 18.28 3.74 -3.58
N PHE A 201 17.89 3.86 -4.84
CA PHE A 201 17.51 5.13 -5.43
C PHE A 201 16.30 5.75 -4.71
N LEU A 202 15.21 4.98 -4.53
CA LEU A 202 14.01 5.46 -3.85
C LEU A 202 14.27 5.82 -2.38
N ASN A 203 15.16 5.12 -1.67
CA ASN A 203 15.55 5.48 -0.31
C ASN A 203 16.15 6.90 -0.26
N ARG A 204 17.06 7.24 -1.18
CA ARG A 204 17.61 8.61 -1.29
C ARG A 204 16.53 9.64 -1.62
N PHE A 205 15.63 9.31 -2.54
CA PHE A 205 14.48 10.14 -2.86
C PHE A 205 13.63 10.40 -1.60
N HIS A 206 13.21 9.36 -0.88
CA HIS A 206 12.41 9.49 0.33
C HIS A 206 13.14 10.24 1.45
N MET A 207 14.47 10.10 1.57
CA MET A 207 15.25 10.88 2.54
C MET A 207 15.20 12.37 2.20
N ALA A 208 15.36 12.72 0.92
CA ALA A 208 15.27 14.10 0.46
C ALA A 208 13.85 14.66 0.63
N MET A 209 12.82 13.87 0.29
CA MET A 209 11.43 14.28 0.47
C MET A 209 11.08 14.46 1.94
N HIS A 210 11.49 13.53 2.81
CA HIS A 210 11.25 13.63 4.24
C HIS A 210 11.91 14.88 4.86
N ALA A 211 13.14 15.20 4.44
CA ALA A 211 13.81 16.43 4.86
C ALA A 211 13.07 17.68 4.38
N GLN A 212 12.60 17.70 3.13
CA GLN A 212 11.80 18.81 2.58
C GLN A 212 10.48 18.99 3.33
N THR A 213 9.70 17.92 3.48
CA THR A 213 8.40 17.97 4.15
C THR A 213 8.52 18.34 5.61
N SER A 214 9.56 17.91 6.31
CA SER A 214 9.77 18.25 7.73
C SER A 214 10.14 19.72 7.93
N ASN A 215 10.83 20.33 6.97
CA ASN A 215 11.26 21.73 7.07
C ASN A 215 10.22 22.71 6.52
N VAL A 216 9.57 22.38 5.40
CA VAL A 216 8.73 23.30 4.62
C VAL A 216 7.25 22.90 4.67
N GLY A 217 6.92 21.69 5.12
CA GLY A 217 5.53 21.19 5.14
C GLY A 217 4.96 20.88 3.76
N SER A 218 5.79 20.88 2.71
CA SER A 218 5.42 20.67 1.30
C SER A 218 6.64 20.23 0.47
N VAL A 219 6.40 19.85 -0.79
CA VAL A 219 7.42 19.43 -1.76
C VAL A 219 7.26 20.20 -3.07
N PRO A 220 8.23 21.05 -3.47
CA PRO A 220 8.16 21.75 -4.75
C PRO A 220 8.14 20.80 -5.95
N GLU A 221 7.34 21.11 -6.97
CA GLU A 221 7.24 20.30 -8.20
C GLU A 221 8.58 20.14 -8.92
N SER A 222 9.44 21.17 -8.88
CA SER A 222 10.78 21.12 -9.46
C SER A 222 11.68 20.09 -8.76
N ALA A 223 11.53 19.92 -7.44
CA ALA A 223 12.28 18.91 -6.70
C ALA A 223 11.90 17.50 -7.16
N VAL A 224 10.60 17.23 -7.33
CA VAL A 224 10.11 15.94 -7.84
C VAL A 224 10.61 15.69 -9.27
N ALA A 225 10.58 16.71 -10.14
CA ALA A 225 11.04 16.60 -11.52
C ALA A 225 12.54 16.23 -11.63
N ILE A 226 13.39 16.71 -10.72
CA ILE A 226 14.81 16.33 -10.67
C ILE A 226 14.94 14.83 -10.44
N TRP A 227 14.23 14.29 -9.44
CA TRP A 227 14.26 12.86 -9.13
C TRP A 227 13.67 11.99 -10.23
N GLU A 228 12.63 12.47 -10.92
CA GLU A 228 12.08 11.76 -12.08
C GLU A 228 13.12 11.67 -13.22
N ASN A 229 13.81 12.77 -13.54
CA ASN A 229 14.87 12.77 -14.55
C ASN A 229 16.07 11.89 -14.16
N GLU A 230 16.45 11.87 -12.88
CA GLU A 230 17.48 10.95 -12.39
C GLU A 230 17.04 9.48 -12.52
N LEU A 231 15.76 9.18 -12.26
CA LEU A 231 15.23 7.83 -12.45
C LEU A 231 15.29 7.42 -13.93
N GLU A 232 14.94 8.30 -14.87
CA GLU A 232 15.06 8.01 -16.30
C GLU A 232 16.50 7.72 -16.71
N THR A 233 17.47 8.42 -16.10
CA THR A 233 18.90 8.17 -16.33
C THR A 233 19.36 6.83 -15.72
N LEU A 234 18.77 6.43 -14.59
CA LEU A 234 19.09 5.17 -13.91
C LEU A 234 18.48 3.94 -14.61
N LYS A 235 17.26 4.04 -15.15
CA LYS A 235 16.52 2.94 -15.79
C LYS A 235 17.35 2.08 -16.76
N PRO A 236 18.09 2.64 -17.74
CA PRO A 236 18.90 1.81 -18.66
C PRO A 236 20.06 1.09 -17.95
N LEU A 237 20.55 1.61 -16.83
CA LEU A 237 21.65 1.02 -16.06
C LEU A 237 21.19 -0.14 -15.16
N LEU A 238 19.90 -0.17 -14.80
CA LEU A 238 19.31 -1.25 -14.00
C LEU A 238 19.12 -2.55 -14.80
N VAL A 239 19.04 -2.45 -16.13
CA VAL A 239 18.64 -3.56 -17.00
C VAL A 239 19.87 -4.33 -17.48
N ARG A 240 20.24 -5.36 -16.72
CA ARG A 240 21.01 -6.48 -17.30
C ARG A 240 20.10 -7.38 -18.14
N PHE A 241 18.84 -7.54 -17.71
CA PHE A 241 17.78 -8.29 -18.40
C PHE A 241 16.46 -7.54 -18.24
N ASP A 242 15.66 -7.44 -19.32
CA ASP A 242 14.32 -6.85 -19.25
C ASP A 242 13.29 -7.92 -18.87
N THR A 243 13.14 -8.14 -17.57
CA THR A 243 12.16 -9.08 -17.03
C THR A 243 10.81 -8.38 -16.78
N GLU A 244 9.73 -9.15 -16.79
CA GLU A 244 8.39 -8.65 -16.43
C GLU A 244 8.36 -8.04 -15.03
N VAL A 245 9.07 -8.66 -14.08
CA VAL A 245 9.21 -8.17 -12.70
C VAL A 245 9.88 -6.80 -12.71
N SER A 246 11.03 -6.67 -13.37
CA SER A 246 11.77 -5.40 -13.45
C SER A 246 10.94 -4.29 -14.09
N ARG A 247 10.16 -4.60 -15.13
CA ARG A 247 9.28 -3.64 -15.83
C ARG A 247 8.21 -3.08 -14.89
N VAL A 248 7.55 -3.96 -14.14
CA VAL A 248 6.53 -3.57 -13.16
C VAL A 248 7.13 -2.75 -12.03
N PHE A 249 8.27 -3.15 -11.47
CA PHE A 249 8.94 -2.38 -10.40
C PHE A 249 9.42 -1.01 -10.87
N LYS A 250 9.91 -0.89 -12.12
CA LYS A 250 10.28 0.40 -12.73
C LYS A 250 9.07 1.35 -12.82
N LEU A 251 7.92 0.84 -13.29
CA LEU A 251 6.67 1.61 -13.34
C LEU A 251 6.18 2.00 -11.94
N ALA A 252 6.22 1.07 -10.99
CA ALA A 252 5.84 1.33 -9.60
C ALA A 252 6.73 2.42 -8.95
N ALA A 253 8.04 2.39 -9.19
CA ALA A 253 8.96 3.42 -8.69
C ALA A 253 8.72 4.78 -9.34
N GLN A 254 8.44 4.82 -10.64
CA GLN A 254 8.09 6.06 -11.32
C GLN A 254 6.81 6.67 -10.76
N LEU A 255 5.78 5.84 -10.56
CA LEU A 255 4.55 6.28 -9.91
C LEU A 255 4.84 6.80 -8.49
N GLU A 256 5.61 6.06 -7.69
CA GLU A 256 5.97 6.44 -6.31
C GLU A 256 6.61 7.84 -6.23
N ILE A 257 7.45 8.22 -7.20
CA ILE A 257 8.01 9.59 -7.30
C ILE A 257 6.94 10.60 -7.72
N GLN A 258 6.19 10.29 -8.78
CA GLN A 258 5.19 11.21 -9.34
C GLN A 258 4.05 11.53 -8.38
N LEU A 259 3.74 10.63 -7.45
CA LEU A 259 2.78 10.88 -6.37
C LEU A 259 3.17 12.12 -5.53
N PHE A 260 4.46 12.43 -5.36
CA PHE A 260 4.88 13.61 -4.61
C PHE A 260 4.57 14.94 -5.30
N TYR A 261 4.15 14.97 -6.58
CA TYR A 261 3.59 16.18 -7.20
C TYR A 261 2.34 16.69 -6.48
N PHE A 262 1.59 15.79 -5.83
CA PHE A 262 0.39 16.14 -5.04
C PHE A 262 0.70 16.61 -3.62
N MET A 263 1.99 16.78 -3.29
CA MET A 263 2.46 17.45 -2.08
C MET A 263 3.02 18.84 -2.40
N SER A 264 2.64 19.42 -3.56
CA SER A 264 3.05 20.77 -3.98
C SER A 264 2.53 21.85 -3.01
N PRO A 265 3.29 22.93 -2.76
CA PRO A 265 2.79 24.09 -1.99
C PRO A 265 1.45 24.63 -2.51
N SER A 266 1.21 24.51 -3.82
CA SER A 266 -0.05 24.94 -4.46
C SER A 266 -1.26 24.04 -4.16
N THR A 267 -1.02 22.85 -3.63
CA THR A 267 -2.03 21.79 -3.38
C THR A 267 -2.34 21.59 -1.90
N ILE A 268 -1.41 22.02 -1.04
CA ILE A 268 -1.51 21.86 0.41
C ILE A 268 -2.30 23.04 0.97
N THR A 269 -3.52 22.75 1.43
CA THR A 269 -4.35 23.66 2.21
C THR A 269 -4.31 23.27 3.69
N ALA A 270 -4.66 24.19 4.60
CA ALA A 270 -4.76 23.90 6.03
C ALA A 270 -5.69 22.70 6.32
N ASN A 271 -6.71 22.49 5.49
CA ASN A 271 -7.67 21.38 5.62
C ASN A 271 -7.17 20.06 5.01
N ASN A 272 -6.25 20.09 4.02
CA ASN A 272 -5.72 18.89 3.38
C ASN A 272 -4.59 18.22 4.18
N ASN A 273 -3.98 18.93 5.14
CA ASN A 273 -2.73 18.47 5.76
C ASN A 273 -2.90 17.82 7.14
N ASN A 274 -4.11 17.76 7.69
CA ASN A 274 -4.38 17.30 9.07
C ASN A 274 -3.35 17.83 10.10
N PHE A 275 -2.78 19.00 9.83
CA PHE A 275 -1.90 19.71 10.74
C PHE A 275 -2.78 20.54 11.65
N THR A 276 -3.53 19.88 12.53
CA THR A 276 -4.01 20.54 13.74
C THR A 276 -2.80 20.72 14.64
N ILE A 277 -1.91 21.67 14.33
CA ILE A 277 -1.03 22.19 15.36
C ILE A 277 -1.96 22.97 16.30
N HIS A 278 -2.37 22.35 17.41
CA HIS A 278 -2.79 23.13 18.57
C HIS A 278 -1.55 23.90 19.05
N THR A 279 -1.26 25.04 18.42
CA THR A 279 -0.31 26.01 18.94
C THR A 279 -0.92 26.70 20.16
N ASN A 280 -1.03 25.97 21.28
CA ASN A 280 -1.31 26.57 22.59
C ASN A 280 -0.13 27.38 23.15
N TYR A 281 0.91 27.65 22.34
CA TYR A 281 2.09 28.43 22.72
C TYR A 281 2.49 29.48 21.69
N SER A 282 1.54 30.25 21.16
CA SER A 282 1.87 31.48 20.43
C SER A 282 1.42 32.71 21.22
N THR A 283 2.28 33.14 22.14
CA THR A 283 2.21 34.47 22.79
C THR A 283 2.75 35.54 21.84
N VAL A 284 2.19 35.66 20.64
CA VAL A 284 2.48 36.76 19.72
C VAL A 284 1.30 37.73 19.76
N PRO A 285 1.51 39.03 20.04
CA PRO A 285 0.43 40.01 20.02
C PRO A 285 -0.21 40.07 18.62
N PRO A 286 -1.52 40.36 18.51
CA PRO A 286 -2.19 40.39 17.22
C PRO A 286 -1.56 41.46 16.32
N GLN A 287 -0.94 41.02 15.22
CA GLN A 287 -0.52 41.93 14.17
C GLN A 287 -1.75 42.54 13.48
N PRO A 288 -1.67 43.82 13.06
CA PRO A 288 -2.74 44.47 12.33
C PRO A 288 -3.00 43.75 10.99
N LYS A 289 -4.29 43.62 10.69
CA LYS A 289 -4.84 42.97 9.49
C LYS A 289 -4.12 43.49 8.23
N PRO A 290 -3.43 42.64 7.45
CA PRO A 290 -2.85 43.09 6.19
C PRO A 290 -3.98 43.53 5.24
N PRO A 291 -3.74 44.54 4.38
CA PRO A 291 -4.71 44.99 3.40
C PRO A 291 -5.08 43.86 2.45
N ALA A 292 -6.33 43.88 1.98
CA ALA A 292 -6.98 42.86 1.18
C ALA A 292 -6.02 42.18 0.19
N SER A 293 -5.70 40.92 0.49
CA SER A 293 -4.94 40.05 -0.40
C SER A 293 -5.68 39.94 -1.73
N THR A 294 -4.94 40.14 -2.82
CA THR A 294 -5.31 39.70 -4.17
C THR A 294 -5.96 38.31 -4.10
N PRO A 295 -7.07 38.07 -4.84
CA PRO A 295 -7.71 36.76 -4.83
C PRO A 295 -6.68 35.72 -5.26
N ALA A 296 -6.54 34.66 -4.47
CA ALA A 296 -5.79 33.48 -4.88
C ALA A 296 -6.31 33.07 -6.27
N PRO A 297 -5.43 32.82 -7.25
CA PRO A 297 -5.89 32.42 -8.57
C PRO A 297 -6.71 31.12 -8.44
N PRO A 298 -7.75 30.94 -9.28
CA PRO A 298 -8.59 29.76 -9.21
C PRO A 298 -7.72 28.50 -9.31
N PRO A 299 -8.08 27.40 -8.63
CA PRO A 299 -7.29 26.17 -8.60
C PRO A 299 -6.88 25.66 -10.00
N SER A 300 -7.64 26.00 -11.03
CA SER A 300 -7.38 25.69 -12.44
C SER A 300 -6.20 26.44 -13.11
N SER A 301 -5.40 27.23 -12.38
CA SER A 301 -4.37 28.11 -13.00
C SER A 301 -2.94 27.57 -13.00
N ASN A 302 -2.67 26.36 -12.50
CA ASN A 302 -1.32 25.77 -12.49
C ASN A 302 -1.16 24.76 -13.65
N PRO A 303 -0.75 25.20 -14.86
CA PRO A 303 -0.64 24.32 -16.03
C PRO A 303 0.42 23.23 -15.86
N THR A 304 1.49 23.51 -15.10
CA THR A 304 2.54 22.54 -14.81
C THR A 304 2.01 21.40 -13.94
N LEU A 305 1.25 21.72 -12.90
CA LEU A 305 0.64 20.72 -12.04
C LEU A 305 -0.42 19.91 -12.78
N GLN A 306 -1.21 20.54 -13.66
CA GLN A 306 -2.17 19.84 -14.52
C GLN A 306 -1.46 18.81 -15.41
N LEU A 307 -0.33 19.20 -16.03
CA LEU A 307 0.49 18.29 -16.81
C LEU A 307 1.04 17.13 -15.95
N ASN A 308 1.53 17.45 -14.75
CA ASN A 308 2.04 16.45 -13.81
C ASN A 308 0.94 15.48 -13.37
N ALA A 309 -0.29 15.94 -13.11
CA ALA A 309 -1.42 15.08 -12.77
C ALA A 309 -1.77 14.10 -13.90
N LEU A 310 -1.81 14.56 -15.15
CA LEU A 310 -2.07 13.71 -16.32
C LEU A 310 -0.91 12.72 -16.59
N LYS A 311 0.32 13.14 -16.32
CA LYS A 311 1.50 12.27 -16.39
C LYS A 311 1.41 11.16 -15.34
N THR A 312 1.10 11.49 -14.09
CA THR A 312 0.89 10.51 -13.01
C THR A 312 -0.26 9.56 -13.34
N PHE A 313 -1.37 10.06 -13.88
CA PHE A 313 -2.49 9.24 -14.36
C PHE A 313 -2.06 8.22 -15.41
N THR A 314 -1.24 8.66 -16.39
CA THR A 314 -0.75 7.80 -17.47
C THR A 314 0.16 6.69 -16.94
N THR A 315 1.06 7.01 -16.00
CA THR A 315 1.91 6.02 -15.34
C THR A 315 1.07 5.02 -14.54
N ALA A 316 0.10 5.50 -13.76
CA ALA A 316 -0.80 4.65 -12.98
C ALA A 316 -1.60 3.70 -13.90
N ARG A 317 -2.18 4.21 -14.98
CA ARG A 317 -2.88 3.42 -16.00
C ARG A 317 -1.98 2.35 -16.59
N THR A 318 -0.76 2.72 -16.97
CA THR A 318 0.22 1.81 -17.57
C THR A 318 0.61 0.70 -16.60
N LEU A 319 0.80 1.03 -15.32
CA LEU A 319 1.10 0.05 -14.27
C LEU A 319 -0.05 -0.96 -14.10
N ILE A 320 -1.29 -0.49 -13.92
CA ILE A 320 -2.46 -1.37 -13.77
C ILE A 320 -2.65 -2.26 -15.00
N HIS A 321 -2.57 -1.68 -16.20
CA HIS A 321 -2.71 -2.44 -17.44
C HIS A 321 -1.63 -3.52 -17.57
N THR A 322 -0.36 -3.16 -17.36
CA THR A 322 0.77 -4.10 -17.46
C THR A 322 0.62 -5.25 -16.47
N VAL A 323 0.22 -4.95 -15.22
CA VAL A 323 0.05 -5.97 -14.20
C VAL A 323 -1.16 -6.86 -14.46
N LEU A 324 -2.28 -6.34 -14.94
CA LEU A 324 -3.46 -7.14 -15.29
C LEU A 324 -3.19 -8.06 -16.50
N ASP A 325 -2.46 -7.57 -17.50
CA ASP A 325 -2.02 -8.40 -18.63
C ASP A 325 -1.13 -9.56 -18.13
N LEU A 326 -0.15 -9.27 -17.28
CA LEU A 326 0.70 -10.29 -16.68
C LEU A 326 -0.07 -11.28 -15.80
N ASP A 327 -1.03 -10.77 -15.04
CA ASP A 327 -1.87 -11.58 -14.16
C ASP A 327 -2.75 -12.56 -14.94
N SER A 328 -3.24 -12.15 -16.12
CA SER A 328 -4.03 -13.03 -17.00
C SER A 328 -3.24 -14.27 -17.44
N ARG A 329 -1.92 -14.14 -17.61
CA ARG A 329 -1.03 -15.19 -18.13
C ARG A 329 -0.34 -16.01 -17.03
N SER A 330 -0.03 -15.38 -15.90
CA SER A 330 0.88 -15.95 -14.89
C SER A 330 0.37 -15.90 -13.45
N LYS A 331 -0.83 -15.33 -13.22
CA LYS A 331 -1.35 -15.03 -11.88
C LYS A 331 -0.36 -14.17 -11.07
N PHE A 332 0.29 -13.23 -11.75
CA PHE A 332 1.32 -12.35 -11.19
C PHE A 332 0.89 -11.66 -9.88
N ILE A 333 -0.32 -11.09 -9.82
CA ILE A 333 -0.82 -10.40 -8.62
C ILE A 333 -1.00 -11.40 -7.47
N ALA A 334 -1.39 -12.64 -7.79
CA ALA A 334 -1.58 -13.67 -6.80
C ALA A 334 -0.27 -14.03 -6.08
N HIS A 335 0.87 -13.84 -6.73
CA HIS A 335 2.18 -14.27 -6.23
C HIS A 335 3.07 -13.14 -5.72
N CYS A 336 2.86 -11.91 -6.21
CA CYS A 336 3.75 -10.80 -5.89
C CYS A 336 3.72 -10.44 -4.38
N PRO A 337 4.82 -9.89 -3.84
CA PRO A 337 4.85 -9.36 -2.48
C PRO A 337 3.85 -8.22 -2.26
N ALA A 338 3.39 -8.06 -1.02
CA ALA A 338 2.44 -7.01 -0.63
C ALA A 338 2.95 -5.58 -0.88
N VAL A 339 4.27 -5.38 -0.91
CA VAL A 339 4.88 -4.09 -1.26
C VAL A 339 4.52 -3.65 -2.69
N LEU A 340 4.24 -4.61 -3.59
CA LEU A 340 3.74 -4.32 -4.93
C LEU A 340 2.23 -4.09 -4.94
N CYS A 341 1.47 -4.85 -4.14
CA CYS A 341 0.03 -4.61 -3.94
C CYS A 341 -0.25 -3.17 -3.47
N ARG A 342 0.66 -2.59 -2.66
CA ARG A 342 0.56 -1.19 -2.25
C ARG A 342 0.70 -0.23 -3.43
N ALA A 343 1.68 -0.42 -4.31
CA ALA A 343 1.82 0.42 -5.51
C ALA A 343 0.62 0.30 -6.45
N LEU A 344 0.00 -0.88 -6.56
CA LEU A 344 -1.26 -1.06 -7.30
C LEU A 344 -2.42 -0.28 -6.65
N THR A 345 -2.45 -0.21 -5.33
CA THR A 345 -3.44 0.58 -4.58
C THR A 345 -3.25 2.08 -4.85
N ASP A 346 -2.01 2.57 -4.90
CA ASP A 346 -1.72 3.96 -5.23
C ASP A 346 -2.11 4.30 -6.67
N ALA A 347 -1.84 3.40 -7.61
CA ALA A 347 -2.24 3.56 -9.00
C ALA A 347 -3.76 3.61 -9.14
N ALA A 348 -4.46 2.67 -8.50
CA ALA A 348 -5.90 2.62 -8.53
C ALA A 348 -6.55 3.85 -7.87
N ASN A 349 -6.04 4.31 -6.73
CA ASN A 349 -6.48 5.56 -6.10
C ASN A 349 -6.30 6.75 -7.05
N THR A 350 -5.13 6.85 -7.68
CA THR A 350 -4.84 7.92 -8.64
C THR A 350 -5.80 7.90 -9.82
N ILE A 351 -6.06 6.73 -10.40
CA ILE A 351 -6.97 6.57 -11.54
C ILE A 351 -8.40 6.97 -11.14
N VAL A 352 -8.97 6.33 -10.11
CA VAL A 352 -10.36 6.55 -9.68
C VAL A 352 -10.57 8.01 -9.27
N TYR A 353 -9.61 8.59 -8.54
CA TYR A 353 -9.68 9.98 -8.13
C TYR A 353 -9.68 10.93 -9.32
N LEU A 354 -8.71 10.79 -10.24
CA LEU A 354 -8.57 11.72 -11.36
C LEU A 354 -9.71 11.58 -12.35
N LEU A 355 -10.24 10.38 -12.59
CA LEU A 355 -11.44 10.22 -13.41
C LEU A 355 -12.65 10.99 -12.83
N HIS A 356 -12.77 11.10 -11.50
CA HIS A 356 -13.82 11.89 -10.84
C HIS A 356 -13.41 13.35 -10.53
N SER A 357 -12.25 13.81 -11.01
CA SER A 357 -11.71 15.16 -10.74
C SER A 357 -11.71 16.06 -11.96
N THR A 358 -11.78 17.38 -11.76
CA THR A 358 -11.53 18.39 -12.81
C THR A 358 -10.07 18.42 -13.29
N TRP A 359 -9.17 17.77 -12.56
CA TRP A 359 -7.74 17.64 -12.89
C TRP A 359 -7.41 16.40 -13.72
N GLY A 360 -8.38 15.52 -13.95
CA GLY A 360 -8.19 14.33 -14.77
C GLY A 360 -8.28 14.58 -16.27
N PRO A 361 -8.30 13.50 -17.08
CA PRO A 361 -8.56 13.58 -18.51
C PRO A 361 -9.89 14.31 -18.80
N SER A 362 -9.89 15.15 -19.84
CA SER A 362 -11.12 15.82 -20.28
C SER A 362 -12.06 14.80 -20.96
N PRO A 363 -13.39 15.04 -20.95
CA PRO A 363 -14.34 14.20 -21.66
C PRO A 363 -14.05 14.05 -23.17
N ASP A 364 -13.39 15.04 -23.78
CA ASP A 364 -12.98 15.00 -25.19
C ASP A 364 -11.80 14.03 -25.44
N SER A 365 -10.97 13.81 -24.41
CA SER A 365 -9.79 12.95 -24.48
C SER A 365 -10.05 11.50 -24.03
N LEU A 366 -11.12 11.27 -23.27
CA LEU A 366 -11.45 9.98 -22.67
C LEU A 366 -12.97 9.84 -22.51
N SER A 367 -13.53 8.83 -23.19
CA SER A 367 -14.97 8.58 -23.18
C SER A 367 -15.48 8.06 -21.82
N ALA A 368 -16.78 8.18 -21.57
CA ALA A 368 -17.38 7.66 -20.33
C ALA A 368 -17.21 6.13 -20.19
N GLU A 369 -17.30 5.39 -21.30
CA GLU A 369 -17.11 3.94 -21.33
C GLU A 369 -15.66 3.56 -20.99
N GLU A 370 -14.68 4.29 -21.53
CA GLU A 370 -13.27 4.11 -21.17
C GLU A 370 -13.00 4.45 -19.71
N ALA A 371 -13.63 5.51 -19.18
CA ALA A 371 -13.52 5.86 -17.76
C ALA A 371 -14.05 4.72 -16.87
N ASP A 372 -15.22 4.17 -17.19
CA ASP A 372 -15.81 3.03 -16.48
C ASP A 372 -14.89 1.80 -16.53
N LEU A 373 -14.33 1.49 -17.69
CA LEU A 373 -13.38 0.39 -17.85
C LEU A 373 -12.11 0.60 -17.02
N LEU A 374 -11.54 1.79 -17.02
CA LEU A 374 -10.32 2.10 -16.27
C LEU A 374 -10.54 2.02 -14.75
N ALA A 375 -11.68 2.53 -14.26
CA ALA A 375 -12.04 2.39 -12.87
C ALA A 375 -12.25 0.92 -12.50
N GLN A 376 -12.93 0.15 -13.36
CA GLN A 376 -13.11 -1.30 -13.16
C GLN A 376 -11.79 -2.06 -13.09
N GLN A 377 -10.87 -1.78 -14.01
CA GLN A 377 -9.53 -2.35 -13.98
C GLN A 377 -8.78 -2.00 -12.70
N ALA A 378 -8.90 -0.76 -12.22
CA ALA A 378 -8.26 -0.28 -11.00
C ALA A 378 -8.71 -1.06 -9.76
N TYR A 379 -10.01 -1.10 -9.45
CA TYR A 379 -10.48 -1.84 -8.27
C TYR A 379 -10.35 -3.36 -8.45
N THR A 380 -10.49 -3.89 -9.67
CA THR A 380 -10.24 -5.32 -9.94
C THR A 380 -8.79 -5.72 -9.64
N ALA A 381 -7.82 -4.87 -9.97
CA ALA A 381 -6.41 -5.15 -9.67
C ALA A 381 -6.17 -5.26 -8.15
N ILE A 382 -6.76 -4.37 -7.35
CA ILE A 382 -6.69 -4.46 -5.89
C ILE A 382 -7.42 -5.72 -5.39
N MET A 383 -8.61 -6.01 -5.90
CA MET A 383 -9.38 -7.18 -5.50
C MET A 383 -8.57 -8.48 -5.68
N ARG A 384 -7.79 -8.57 -6.76
CA ARG A 384 -6.90 -9.73 -7.02
C ARG A 384 -5.72 -9.84 -6.05
N CYS A 385 -5.34 -8.76 -5.36
CA CYS A 385 -4.36 -8.81 -4.27
C CYS A 385 -4.94 -9.54 -3.04
N SER A 386 -6.26 -9.51 -2.85
CA SER A 386 -6.93 -10.09 -1.69
C SER A 386 -6.71 -11.60 -1.59
N VAL A 387 -6.43 -12.07 -0.39
CA VAL A 387 -6.22 -13.48 -0.02
C VAL A 387 -7.41 -14.03 0.76
N LYS A 388 -8.10 -13.17 1.49
CA LYS A 388 -9.26 -13.52 2.31
C LYS A 388 -10.24 -12.37 2.25
N GLU A 389 -11.52 -12.69 2.21
CA GLU A 389 -12.59 -11.71 2.37
C GLU A 389 -12.34 -10.83 3.61
N GLN A 390 -12.63 -9.53 3.47
CA GLN A 390 -12.38 -8.50 4.50
C GLN A 390 -10.90 -8.30 4.87
N ASP A 391 -9.95 -8.83 4.10
CA ASP A 391 -8.57 -8.35 4.20
C ASP A 391 -8.45 -6.90 3.71
N ILE A 392 -7.26 -6.33 3.87
CA ILE A 392 -7.03 -4.91 3.58
C ILE A 392 -7.24 -4.54 2.10
N TRP A 393 -6.95 -5.49 1.20
CA TRP A 393 -7.08 -5.28 -0.25
C TRP A 393 -8.54 -5.40 -0.68
N TYR A 394 -9.25 -6.41 -0.16
CA TYR A 394 -10.68 -6.58 -0.37
C TYR A 394 -11.44 -5.29 -0.04
N ARG A 395 -11.22 -4.76 1.17
CA ARG A 395 -11.88 -3.54 1.64
C ARG A 395 -11.54 -2.33 0.78
N GLY A 396 -10.26 -2.15 0.44
CA GLY A 396 -9.83 -1.09 -0.47
C GLY A 396 -10.51 -1.14 -1.84
N SER A 397 -10.67 -2.35 -2.40
CA SER A 397 -11.42 -2.57 -3.64
C SER A 397 -12.89 -2.20 -3.51
N VAL A 398 -13.57 -2.69 -2.46
CA VAL A 398 -15.00 -2.44 -2.24
C VAL A 398 -15.29 -0.94 -2.04
N ILE A 399 -14.41 -0.21 -1.34
CA ILE A 399 -14.53 1.24 -1.18
C ILE A 399 -14.50 1.92 -2.56
N MET A 400 -13.54 1.56 -3.41
CA MET A 400 -13.41 2.14 -4.75
C MET A 400 -14.56 1.78 -5.67
N GLU A 401 -14.98 0.52 -5.67
CA GLU A 401 -16.10 0.02 -6.49
C GLU A 401 -17.41 0.69 -6.10
N THR A 402 -17.69 0.75 -4.79
CA THR A 402 -18.87 1.45 -4.25
C THR A 402 -18.81 2.94 -4.61
N PHE A 403 -17.68 3.60 -4.38
CA PHE A 403 -17.49 5.00 -4.76
C PHE A 403 -17.77 5.22 -6.24
N TRP A 404 -17.17 4.40 -7.10
CA TRP A 404 -17.36 4.53 -8.54
C TRP A 404 -18.81 4.32 -8.95
N SER A 405 -19.50 3.34 -8.37
CA SER A 405 -20.91 3.04 -8.65
C SER A 405 -21.84 4.19 -8.28
N PHE A 406 -21.58 4.86 -7.15
CA PHE A 406 -22.40 5.97 -6.65
C PHE A 406 -21.82 7.36 -6.94
N ARG A 407 -20.77 7.46 -7.77
CA ARG A 407 -20.04 8.71 -8.05
C ARG A 407 -20.93 9.86 -8.50
N ARG A 408 -22.06 9.58 -9.15
CA ARG A 408 -23.02 10.60 -9.62
C ARG A 408 -23.66 11.40 -8.48
N TYR A 409 -23.73 10.83 -7.29
CA TYR A 409 -24.22 11.50 -6.07
C TYR A 409 -23.13 12.28 -5.34
N VAL A 410 -21.87 12.15 -5.77
CA VAL A 410 -20.72 12.83 -5.18
C VAL A 410 -20.28 13.96 -6.12
N PRO A 411 -20.18 15.22 -5.67
CA PRO A 411 -19.63 16.29 -6.49
C PRO A 411 -18.26 15.93 -7.06
N ARG A 412 -17.94 16.41 -8.28
CA ARG A 412 -16.59 16.21 -8.84
C ARG A 412 -15.55 16.85 -7.93
N PHE A 413 -14.38 16.23 -7.86
CA PHE A 413 -13.28 16.79 -7.08
C PHE A 413 -12.64 17.97 -7.82
N GLU A 414 -12.55 19.11 -7.14
CA GLU A 414 -11.95 20.33 -7.69
C GLU A 414 -10.45 20.46 -7.40
N THR A 415 -9.89 19.48 -6.70
CA THR A 415 -8.48 19.41 -6.31
C THR A 415 -7.77 18.25 -7.01
N VAL A 416 -6.45 18.29 -7.03
CA VAL A 416 -5.62 17.10 -7.27
C VAL A 416 -5.83 16.07 -6.15
N PRO A 417 -5.40 14.80 -6.33
CA PRO A 417 -5.43 13.81 -5.25
C PRO A 417 -4.88 14.38 -3.94
N PRO A 418 -5.60 14.23 -2.81
CA PRO A 418 -5.12 14.71 -1.53
C PRO A 418 -3.94 13.86 -1.06
N SER A 419 -3.13 14.41 -0.16
CA SER A 419 -1.99 13.70 0.43
C SER A 419 -1.75 14.16 1.86
N TRP A 420 -1.58 13.22 2.77
CA TRP A 420 -1.07 13.51 4.11
C TRP A 420 0.45 13.67 4.06
N VAL A 421 0.92 14.91 3.99
CA VAL A 421 2.36 15.22 3.76
C VAL A 421 3.24 14.63 4.85
N SER A 422 2.78 14.62 6.10
CA SER A 422 3.48 14.01 7.25
C SER A 422 3.66 12.50 7.14
N ARG A 423 2.92 11.84 6.23
CA ARG A 423 2.95 10.40 5.98
C ARG A 423 3.67 10.05 4.66
N GLY A 424 4.35 11.01 4.04
CA GLY A 424 5.24 10.78 2.88
C GLY A 424 4.64 9.84 1.84
N GLY A 425 5.37 8.77 1.50
CA GLY A 425 4.99 7.79 0.47
C GLY A 425 3.63 7.11 0.66
N ALA A 426 3.04 7.15 1.86
CA ALA A 426 1.72 6.57 2.12
C ALA A 426 0.58 7.60 2.10
N GLY A 427 0.89 8.89 1.99
CA GLY A 427 -0.07 9.98 2.17
C GLY A 427 -1.25 9.94 1.20
N ILE A 428 -1.00 9.65 -0.08
CA ILE A 428 -2.05 9.63 -1.11
C ILE A 428 -2.99 8.45 -0.97
N THR A 429 -2.45 7.26 -0.68
CA THR A 429 -3.28 6.06 -0.53
C THR A 429 -4.40 6.29 0.47
N PHE A 430 -4.04 6.85 1.62
CA PHE A 430 -4.96 7.00 2.74
C PHE A 430 -5.91 8.16 2.51
N ALA A 431 -5.39 9.30 2.04
CA ALA A 431 -6.19 10.47 1.80
C ALA A 431 -7.22 10.25 0.67
N CYS A 432 -6.89 9.49 -0.38
CA CYS A 432 -7.86 9.14 -1.43
C CYS A 432 -8.96 8.20 -0.91
N LEU A 433 -8.61 7.13 -0.19
CA LEU A 433 -9.60 6.20 0.37
C LEU A 433 -10.54 6.91 1.36
N GLU A 434 -10.00 7.79 2.21
CA GLU A 434 -10.79 8.63 3.10
C GLU A 434 -11.70 9.58 2.32
N LYS A 435 -11.20 10.20 1.24
CA LYS A 435 -12.02 11.08 0.39
C LYS A 435 -13.18 10.33 -0.27
N PHE A 436 -12.96 9.12 -0.76
CA PHE A 436 -14.01 8.29 -1.35
C PHE A 436 -15.08 7.93 -0.31
N LYS A 437 -14.65 7.46 0.86
CA LYS A 437 -15.55 7.16 1.99
C LYS A 437 -16.37 8.39 2.41
N ASN A 438 -15.73 9.54 2.61
CA ASN A 438 -16.40 10.75 3.05
C ASN A 438 -17.37 11.29 1.99
N GLY A 439 -17.03 11.16 0.71
CA GLY A 439 -17.93 11.48 -0.40
C GLY A 439 -19.20 10.64 -0.36
N LEU A 440 -19.06 9.32 -0.18
CA LEU A 440 -20.18 8.38 -0.05
C LEU A 440 -21.05 8.69 1.18
N LEU A 441 -20.46 8.89 2.35
CA LEU A 441 -21.19 9.22 3.59
C LEU A 441 -21.95 10.55 3.48
N THR A 442 -21.37 11.54 2.79
CA THR A 442 -22.03 12.83 2.54
C THR A 442 -23.23 12.62 1.61
N ALA A 443 -23.06 11.87 0.52
CA ALA A 443 -24.13 11.56 -0.42
C ALA A 443 -25.29 10.78 0.22
N GLN A 444 -24.98 9.81 1.09
CA GLN A 444 -25.97 9.08 1.88
C GLN A 444 -26.79 10.03 2.76
N LYS A 445 -26.11 10.84 3.60
CA LYS A 445 -26.79 11.80 4.49
C LYS A 445 -27.66 12.81 3.74
N SER A 446 -27.20 13.28 2.58
CA SER A 446 -27.98 14.17 1.72
C SER A 446 -29.24 13.47 1.19
N THR A 447 -29.13 12.21 0.77
CA THR A 447 -30.26 11.42 0.25
C THR A 447 -31.28 11.11 1.36
N ASP A 448 -30.80 10.73 2.56
CA ASP A 448 -31.64 10.55 3.74
C ASP A 448 -32.40 11.82 4.13
N GLY A 449 -31.72 12.98 4.06
CA GLY A 449 -32.33 14.28 4.35
C GLY A 449 -33.44 14.63 3.36
N VAL A 450 -33.23 14.34 2.07
CA VAL A 450 -34.24 14.53 1.02
C VAL A 450 -35.42 13.59 1.24
N ASN A 451 -35.18 12.31 1.51
CA ASN A 451 -36.24 11.32 1.77
C ASN A 451 -37.07 11.69 3.00
N LYS A 452 -36.45 12.09 4.11
CA LYS A 452 -37.17 12.60 5.30
C LYS A 452 -37.98 13.86 5.01
N CYS A 453 -37.46 14.78 4.19
CA CYS A 453 -38.19 15.98 3.78
C CYS A 453 -39.43 15.61 2.94
N LEU A 454 -39.28 14.69 1.99
CA LEU A 454 -40.38 14.17 1.20
C LEU A 454 -41.43 13.47 2.07
N GLU A 455 -41.03 12.68 3.07
CA GLU A 455 -41.95 12.06 4.05
C GLU A 455 -42.73 13.12 4.85
N ILE A 456 -42.09 14.20 5.28
CA ILE A 456 -42.75 15.31 5.99
C ILE A 456 -43.74 16.04 5.08
N ILE A 457 -43.38 16.29 3.82
CA ILE A 457 -44.28 16.92 2.84
C ILE A 457 -45.49 16.03 2.53
N HIS A 458 -45.31 14.70 2.54
CA HIS A 458 -46.38 13.73 2.32
C HIS A 458 -47.13 13.33 3.60
N GLN A 459 -46.72 13.80 4.79
CA GLN A 459 -47.51 13.63 6.00
C GLN A 459 -48.73 14.56 5.94
N PRO A 460 -49.97 14.03 6.00
CA PRO A 460 -51.15 14.86 5.95
C PRO A 460 -51.18 15.74 7.20
N SER A 461 -51.18 17.05 6.99
CA SER A 461 -51.40 18.03 8.06
C SER A 461 -52.76 17.73 8.68
N GLY A 462 -52.75 17.26 9.92
CA GLY A 462 -53.97 17.01 10.67
C GLY A 462 -54.74 18.30 10.87
N THR A 463 -55.79 18.52 10.06
CA THR A 463 -57.12 19.05 10.41
C THR A 463 -57.86 19.45 9.12
N ASN A 464 -58.72 18.57 8.61
CA ASN A 464 -60.16 18.84 8.40
C ASN A 464 -60.80 17.79 7.48
N ALA A 465 -62.10 17.66 7.69
CA ALA A 465 -62.98 16.60 7.25
C ALA A 465 -63.14 16.45 5.73
N ALA A 466 -63.35 15.19 5.33
CA ALA A 466 -64.21 14.73 4.25
C ALA A 466 -64.23 15.54 2.94
N ALA A 467 -63.48 15.05 1.95
CA ALA A 467 -63.97 14.96 0.57
C ALA A 467 -63.20 13.83 -0.14
N GLN A 468 -63.96 12.89 -0.71
CA GLN A 468 -63.46 11.90 -1.64
C GLN A 468 -63.03 12.62 -2.92
N ASP A 469 -61.75 12.53 -3.27
CA ASP A 469 -61.34 12.68 -4.66
C ASP A 469 -60.20 11.71 -4.95
N GLN A 470 -60.35 10.97 -6.05
CA GLN A 470 -59.37 9.99 -6.53
C GLN A 470 -58.11 10.71 -6.99
N GLN A 471 -57.14 10.88 -6.09
CA GLN A 471 -55.75 11.12 -6.48
C GLN A 471 -55.12 9.79 -6.85
N MET A 472 -54.74 9.64 -8.13
CA MET A 472 -53.70 8.69 -8.54
C MET A 472 -52.42 9.08 -7.80
N THR A 473 -52.16 8.44 -6.66
CA THR A 473 -50.86 8.48 -6.01
C THR A 473 -49.89 7.65 -6.84
N ASN A 474 -49.14 8.32 -7.71
CA ASN A 474 -47.82 7.82 -8.11
C ASN A 474 -46.92 7.86 -6.87
N ASN A 475 -47.13 6.92 -5.95
CA ASN A 475 -46.16 6.60 -4.91
C ASN A 475 -45.00 5.86 -5.59
N ALA A 476 -44.18 6.60 -6.33
CA ALA A 476 -42.81 6.19 -6.53
C ALA A 476 -42.16 6.26 -5.15
N GLN A 477 -42.14 5.13 -4.42
CA GLN A 477 -41.21 4.98 -3.31
C GLN A 477 -39.83 5.36 -3.86
N VAL A 478 -39.28 6.47 -3.40
CA VAL A 478 -37.89 6.82 -3.69
C VAL A 478 -37.07 5.80 -2.93
N THR A 479 -36.73 4.69 -3.58
CA THR A 479 -35.87 3.67 -3.01
C THR A 479 -34.52 4.34 -2.73
N ASP A 480 -34.06 4.25 -1.48
CA ASP A 480 -32.74 4.76 -1.12
C ASP A 480 -31.69 4.03 -1.99
N PRO A 481 -30.95 4.74 -2.86
CA PRO A 481 -29.93 4.11 -3.71
C PRO A 481 -28.83 3.43 -2.89
N PHE A 482 -28.67 3.78 -1.61
CA PHE A 482 -27.66 3.23 -0.71
C PHE A 482 -28.14 2.05 0.16
N GLN A 483 -29.37 1.58 -0.03
CA GLN A 483 -29.98 0.55 0.84
C GLN A 483 -29.18 -0.76 0.89
N ASP A 484 -28.54 -1.15 -0.21
CA ASP A 484 -27.77 -2.40 -0.34
C ASP A 484 -26.28 -2.22 -0.04
N VAL A 485 -25.83 -1.02 0.37
CA VAL A 485 -24.42 -0.79 0.70
C VAL A 485 -24.13 -1.31 2.11
N ASP A 486 -23.18 -2.23 2.22
CA ASP A 486 -22.66 -2.69 3.52
C ASP A 486 -21.75 -1.62 4.15
N TRP A 487 -22.35 -0.74 4.94
CA TRP A 487 -21.67 0.35 5.63
C TRP A 487 -20.71 -0.12 6.73
N SER A 488 -20.82 -1.36 7.22
CA SER A 488 -19.91 -1.89 8.23
C SER A 488 -18.46 -1.95 7.71
N MET A 489 -18.29 -2.20 6.41
CA MET A 489 -17.00 -2.19 5.70
C MET A 489 -16.37 -0.79 5.54
N PHE A 490 -17.00 0.27 6.06
CA PHE A 490 -16.45 1.62 6.01
C PHE A 490 -16.15 2.15 7.41
N MET A 491 -16.82 1.66 8.45
CA MET A 491 -16.80 2.26 9.79
C MET A 491 -15.60 1.83 10.65
N ASP A 492 -15.10 0.59 10.50
CA ASP A 492 -14.09 0.01 11.40
C ASP A 492 -12.62 0.18 10.93
N ASP A 493 -12.40 0.66 9.70
CA ASP A 493 -11.27 0.13 8.93
C ASP A 493 -9.98 0.94 8.90
N PHE A 494 -10.03 2.22 9.26
CA PHE A 494 -8.85 3.07 9.23
C PHE A 494 -8.40 3.58 10.60
N GLY A 495 -9.18 3.38 11.67
CA GLY A 495 -8.81 3.76 13.03
C GLY A 495 -8.54 5.26 13.27
N TRP A 496 -8.80 6.13 12.29
CA TRP A 496 -8.56 7.58 12.37
C TRP A 496 -9.70 8.37 13.03
N ALA A 497 -10.60 7.72 13.78
CA ALA A 497 -11.67 8.42 14.48
C ALA A 497 -11.11 9.25 15.67
N GLY A 498 -10.55 10.43 15.38
CA GLY A 498 -10.82 11.61 16.20
C GLY A 498 -12.02 12.32 15.56
N GLU A 499 -13.08 12.73 16.24
CA GLU A 499 -13.11 13.36 17.57
C GLU A 499 -14.24 12.86 18.50
N ASP A 500 -14.96 11.77 18.23
CA ASP A 500 -16.01 11.26 19.15
C ASP A 500 -15.69 9.91 19.82
N GLY A 501 -14.46 9.41 19.67
CA GLY A 501 -14.03 8.10 20.21
C GLY A 501 -13.15 8.16 21.47
N VAL A 502 -12.76 9.35 21.93
CA VAL A 502 -11.82 9.50 23.05
C VAL A 502 -12.61 9.68 24.34
N LEU A 503 -13.19 8.59 24.90
CA LEU A 503 -13.41 8.40 26.36
C LEU A 503 -14.23 7.16 26.81
N ILE A 504 -14.36 6.07 26.04
CA ILE A 504 -15.14 4.90 26.53
C ILE A 504 -14.47 3.53 26.26
N SER A 505 -13.20 3.37 26.64
CA SER A 505 -12.63 2.01 26.75
C SER A 505 -11.45 1.89 27.72
N LEU A 506 -11.42 2.70 28.77
CA LEU A 506 -10.56 2.49 29.95
C LEU A 506 -11.38 2.70 31.24
N ILE A 507 -12.22 1.72 31.55
CA ILE A 507 -12.46 1.21 32.91
C ILE A 507 -12.30 -0.31 32.83
#